data_AF-A0A8H9GB80-F1
#
_entry.id   AF-A0A8H9GB80-F1
#
_cell.length_a   1.000
_cell.length_b   1.000
_cell.length_c   1.000
_cell.angle_alpha   90.00
_cell.angle_beta   90.00
_cell.angle_gamma   90.00
#
_symmetry.space_group_name_H-M   'P 1'
#
loop_
_entity.id
_entity.type
_entity.pdbx_description
1 polymer ?
#
loop_
_entity_poly.entity_id
_entity_poly.type
_entity_poly.pdbx_seq_one_letter_code
_entity_poly.pdbx_strand_id
1 'polypeptide(L)'
;MTKVGARRDEQGGWPHAREPHELVEQVHDNLRNLGLEQLDVVNLRMGGFDAPEPGSIARQFEALAELQQQGLIRHLGLSTVSAEQLAEAQTIAPVVCVQNMYNIARREDDALVDATAAQGIAYVPYFPLGGFSPIQSGALDRVAGRLGVTRLTVALSWLLQRSPNLLLIPGTSSVAHLRDNVASAGFALPADAVAELDAIGAA
;
A
#
# COMPACT_ATOMS: atom_id res chain seq x y z
N MET A 1 -3.10 10.61 -5.40
CA MET A 1 -3.74 9.46 -4.73
C MET A 1 -4.18 9.87 -3.35
N THR A 2 -5.45 9.66 -3.01
CA THR A 2 -6.02 9.85 -1.66
C THR A 2 -6.80 8.62 -1.22
N LYS A 3 -7.44 8.65 -0.04
CA LYS A 3 -8.17 7.51 0.54
C LYS A 3 -9.45 7.95 1.23
N VAL A 4 -10.41 7.03 1.26
CA VAL A 4 -11.68 7.14 1.98
C VAL A 4 -11.96 5.84 2.74
N GLY A 5 -12.96 5.85 3.61
CA GLY A 5 -13.38 4.71 4.44
C GLY A 5 -13.09 4.89 5.93
N ALA A 6 -12.54 6.03 6.34
CA ALA A 6 -12.34 6.40 7.74
C ALA A 6 -12.30 7.93 7.90
N ARG A 7 -12.83 8.44 9.01
CA ARG A 7 -12.75 9.86 9.38
C ARG A 7 -11.93 10.03 10.64
N ARG A 8 -11.21 11.15 10.74
CA ARG A 8 -10.46 11.48 11.96
C ARG A 8 -11.43 12.04 13.00
N ASP A 9 -11.42 11.46 14.20
CA ASP A 9 -12.20 12.00 15.32
C ASP A 9 -11.42 13.07 16.11
N GLU A 10 -12.08 13.72 17.06
CA GLU A 10 -11.50 14.77 17.92
C GLU A 10 -10.39 14.25 18.84
N GLN A 11 -10.36 12.94 19.11
CA GLN A 11 -9.37 12.27 19.95
C GLN A 11 -8.16 11.81 19.11
N GLY A 12 -8.18 12.06 17.80
CA GLY A 12 -7.14 11.69 16.85
C GLY A 12 -7.24 10.25 16.34
N GLY A 13 -8.30 9.52 16.69
CA GLY A 13 -8.63 8.21 16.16
C GLY A 13 -9.13 8.25 14.71
N TRP A 14 -9.27 7.06 14.12
CA TRP A 14 -9.73 6.87 12.75
C TRP A 14 -10.86 5.83 12.68
N PRO A 15 -12.04 6.11 13.28
CA PRO A 15 -13.20 5.23 13.14
C PRO A 15 -13.59 5.02 11.67
N HIS A 16 -14.18 3.86 11.40
CA HIS A 16 -14.71 3.55 10.08
C HIS A 16 -15.83 4.51 9.71
N ALA A 17 -15.79 4.96 8.47
CA ALA A 17 -16.80 5.80 7.84
C ALA A 17 -16.98 5.27 6.41
N ARG A 18 -17.70 4.15 6.29
CA ARG A 18 -17.77 3.32 5.08
C ARG A 18 -19.19 3.20 4.53
N GLU A 19 -20.16 3.89 5.11
CA GLU A 19 -21.47 3.96 4.48
C GLU A 19 -21.35 4.74 3.15
N PRO A 20 -22.10 4.38 2.08
CA PRO A 20 -22.01 5.04 0.79
C PRO A 20 -22.07 6.57 0.84
N HIS A 21 -22.99 7.12 1.63
CA HIS A 21 -23.13 8.57 1.79
C HIS A 21 -21.88 9.19 2.44
N GLU A 22 -21.26 8.52 3.41
CA GLU A 22 -20.02 8.99 4.04
C GLU A 22 -18.85 8.95 3.05
N LEU A 23 -18.81 7.99 2.14
CA LEU A 23 -17.78 7.90 1.10
C LEU A 23 -17.93 9.04 0.08
N VAL A 24 -19.16 9.34 -0.34
CA VAL A 24 -19.47 10.50 -1.20
C VAL A 24 -19.00 11.80 -0.54
N GLU A 25 -19.37 12.02 0.72
CA GLU A 25 -18.94 13.20 1.46
C GLU A 25 -17.41 13.27 1.57
N GLN A 26 -16.73 12.17 1.90
CA GLN A 26 -15.26 12.14 1.98
C GLN A 26 -14.61 12.51 0.64
N VAL A 27 -15.14 12.04 -0.49
CA VAL A 27 -14.63 12.41 -1.83
C VAL A 27 -14.80 13.91 -2.08
N HIS A 28 -15.95 14.48 -1.76
CA HIS A 28 -16.16 15.93 -1.88
C HIS A 28 -15.27 16.72 -0.90
N ASP A 29 -15.06 16.24 0.32
CA ASP A 29 -14.13 16.85 1.28
C ASP A 29 -12.70 16.87 0.71
N ASN A 30 -12.29 15.76 0.08
CA ASN A 30 -10.97 15.62 -0.54
C ASN A 30 -10.80 16.60 -1.71
N LEU A 31 -11.79 16.69 -2.60
CA LEU A 31 -11.80 17.66 -3.71
C LEU A 31 -11.66 19.10 -3.19
N ARG A 32 -12.46 19.49 -2.19
CA ARG A 32 -12.42 20.84 -1.62
C ARG A 32 -11.08 21.14 -0.95
N ASN A 33 -10.59 20.22 -0.11
CA ASN A 33 -9.35 20.42 0.66
C ASN A 33 -8.10 20.45 -0.22
N LEU A 34 -8.10 19.69 -1.32
CA LEU A 34 -6.99 19.67 -2.28
C LEU A 34 -7.13 20.73 -3.38
N GLY A 35 -8.27 21.41 -3.48
CA GLY A 35 -8.54 22.39 -4.53
C GLY A 35 -8.61 21.76 -5.93
N LEU A 36 -9.17 20.56 -6.03
CA LEU A 36 -9.24 19.79 -7.27
C LEU A 36 -10.68 19.61 -7.73
N GLU A 37 -10.87 19.50 -9.04
CA GLU A 37 -12.17 19.15 -9.67
C GLU A 37 -12.31 17.63 -9.88
N GLN A 38 -11.19 16.90 -9.95
CA GLN A 38 -11.13 15.45 -10.09
C GLN A 38 -9.95 14.88 -9.29
N LEU A 39 -10.16 13.76 -8.61
CA LEU A 39 -9.11 13.00 -7.91
C LEU A 39 -8.52 11.92 -8.83
N ASP A 40 -7.19 11.87 -8.98
CA ASP A 40 -6.56 10.88 -9.87
C ASP A 40 -6.77 9.42 -9.43
N VAL A 41 -6.55 9.12 -8.13
CA VAL A 41 -6.71 7.78 -7.57
C VAL A 41 -7.31 7.89 -6.18
N VAL A 42 -8.38 7.17 -5.91
CA VAL A 42 -9.01 7.06 -4.58
C VAL A 42 -8.96 5.60 -4.13
N ASN A 43 -8.28 5.32 -3.00
CA ASN A 43 -8.32 4.00 -2.38
C ASN A 43 -9.48 3.89 -1.38
N LEU A 44 -10.25 2.83 -1.49
CA LEU A 44 -11.19 2.41 -0.45
C LEU A 44 -10.46 1.62 0.64
N ARG A 45 -10.48 2.12 1.88
CA ARG A 45 -9.92 1.42 3.05
C ARG A 45 -10.95 0.49 3.68
N MET A 46 -10.67 -0.81 3.66
CA MET A 46 -11.56 -1.84 4.23
C MET A 46 -11.05 -2.49 5.51
N GLY A 47 -9.75 -2.54 5.74
CA GLY A 47 -9.19 -3.08 6.98
C GLY A 47 -8.78 -2.00 7.99
N GLY A 48 -8.15 -2.46 9.06
CA GLY A 48 -7.54 -1.64 10.10
C GLY A 48 -6.14 -1.14 9.70
N PHE A 49 -5.22 -1.15 10.66
CA PHE A 49 -3.85 -0.66 10.45
C PHE A 49 -2.94 -1.64 9.68
N ASP A 50 -3.16 -2.95 9.81
CA ASP A 50 -2.21 -3.97 9.36
C ASP A 50 -2.84 -5.20 8.70
N ALA A 51 -4.16 -5.41 8.79
CA ALA A 51 -4.83 -6.57 8.20
C ALA A 51 -6.22 -6.24 7.64
N PRO A 52 -6.66 -6.93 6.57
CA PRO A 52 -8.01 -6.82 6.04
C PRO A 52 -9.07 -7.24 7.07
N GLU A 53 -10.23 -6.59 7.03
CA GLU A 53 -11.40 -7.02 7.80
C GLU A 53 -12.32 -7.86 6.91
N PRO A 54 -12.87 -8.98 7.42
CA PRO A 54 -13.84 -9.78 6.67
C PRO A 54 -15.10 -8.97 6.35
N GLY A 55 -15.68 -9.22 5.18
CA GLY A 55 -16.93 -8.60 4.75
C GLY A 55 -16.88 -8.21 3.28
N SER A 56 -18.08 -8.07 2.70
CA SER A 56 -18.25 -7.60 1.33
C SER A 56 -17.85 -6.14 1.20
N ILE A 57 -17.19 -5.80 0.09
CA ILE A 57 -16.84 -4.43 -0.30
C ILE A 57 -17.84 -3.82 -1.28
N ALA A 58 -18.79 -4.61 -1.78
CA ALA A 58 -19.57 -4.28 -2.96
C ALA A 58 -20.28 -2.93 -2.85
N ARG A 59 -21.07 -2.73 -1.80
CA ARG A 59 -21.86 -1.50 -1.59
C ARG A 59 -20.97 -0.26 -1.49
N GLN A 60 -19.80 -0.38 -0.89
CA GLN A 60 -18.85 0.72 -0.75
C GLN A 60 -18.17 1.04 -2.08
N PHE A 61 -17.77 0.01 -2.82
CA PHE A 61 -17.07 0.17 -4.08
C PHE A 61 -18.00 0.63 -5.21
N GLU A 62 -19.27 0.20 -5.20
CA GLU A 62 -20.34 0.71 -6.08
C GLU A 62 -20.49 2.23 -5.93
N ALA A 63 -20.53 2.75 -4.70
CA ALA A 63 -20.62 4.18 -4.45
C ALA A 63 -19.42 4.95 -5.05
N LEU A 64 -18.21 4.40 -4.95
CA LEU A 64 -17.03 5.03 -5.57
C LEU A 64 -17.02 4.89 -7.10
N ALA A 65 -17.55 3.80 -7.64
CA ALA A 65 -17.72 3.62 -9.07
C ALA A 65 -18.71 4.64 -9.66
N GLU A 66 -19.80 4.96 -8.95
CA GLU A 66 -20.71 6.03 -9.36
C GLU A 66 -20.00 7.40 -9.40
N LEU A 67 -19.16 7.72 -8.40
CA LEU A 67 -18.37 8.95 -8.38
C LEU A 67 -17.31 8.98 -9.49
N GLN A 68 -16.77 7.82 -9.87
CA GLN A 68 -15.89 7.69 -11.05
C GLN A 68 -16.67 7.98 -12.33
N GLN A 69 -17.88 7.44 -12.50
CA GLN A 69 -18.73 7.71 -13.66
C GLN A 69 -19.15 9.18 -13.76
N GLN A 70 -19.32 9.86 -12.63
CA GLN A 70 -19.58 11.31 -12.56
C GLN A 70 -18.32 12.16 -12.89
N GLY A 71 -17.16 11.53 -13.05
CA GLY A 71 -15.91 12.22 -13.37
C GLY A 71 -15.21 12.85 -12.16
N LEU A 72 -15.66 12.59 -10.94
CA LEU A 72 -15.04 13.10 -9.71
C LEU A 72 -13.80 12.30 -9.30
N ILE A 73 -13.75 11.03 -9.71
CA ILE A 73 -12.63 10.12 -9.51
C ILE A 73 -12.17 9.63 -10.88
N ARG A 74 -10.86 9.64 -11.14
CA ARG A 74 -10.30 9.11 -12.40
C ARG A 74 -10.06 7.60 -12.30
N HIS A 75 -9.42 7.15 -11.22
CA HIS A 75 -9.11 5.75 -10.99
C HIS A 75 -9.44 5.28 -9.57
N LEU A 76 -9.80 4.01 -9.45
CA LEU A 76 -10.15 3.37 -8.19
C LEU A 76 -9.05 2.43 -7.73
N GLY A 77 -8.76 2.46 -6.44
CA GLY A 77 -7.87 1.51 -5.79
C GLY A 77 -8.42 1.01 -4.48
N LEU A 78 -7.68 0.12 -3.85
CA LEU A 78 -8.06 -0.54 -2.61
C LEU A 78 -6.96 -0.39 -1.56
N SER A 79 -7.32 -0.45 -0.29
CA SER A 79 -6.35 -0.39 0.81
C SER A 79 -6.75 -1.32 1.95
N THR A 80 -5.79 -2.13 2.38
CA THR A 80 -5.95 -3.15 3.43
C THR A 80 -7.11 -4.09 3.10
N VAL A 81 -7.00 -4.80 1.97
CA VAL A 81 -8.03 -5.72 1.43
C VAL A 81 -7.48 -7.13 1.23
N SER A 82 -8.35 -8.13 1.25
CA SER A 82 -7.99 -9.51 0.87
C SER A 82 -8.05 -9.73 -0.65
N ALA A 83 -7.57 -10.88 -1.11
CA ALA A 83 -7.68 -11.29 -2.52
C ALA A 83 -9.15 -11.45 -2.95
N GLU A 84 -10.01 -11.94 -2.06
CA GLU A 84 -11.45 -12.08 -2.30
C GLU A 84 -12.12 -10.72 -2.47
N GLN A 85 -11.76 -9.74 -1.65
CA GLN A 85 -12.27 -8.37 -1.76
C GLN A 85 -11.77 -7.67 -3.03
N LEU A 86 -10.52 -7.91 -3.45
CA LEU A 86 -10.04 -7.45 -4.76
C LEU A 86 -10.90 -8.04 -5.89
N ALA A 87 -11.12 -9.36 -5.88
CA ALA A 87 -11.91 -10.03 -6.90
C ALA A 87 -13.36 -9.50 -6.93
N GLU A 88 -13.99 -9.28 -5.78
CA GLU A 88 -15.33 -8.69 -5.68
C GLU A 88 -15.37 -7.27 -6.26
N ALA A 89 -14.42 -6.40 -5.89
CA ALA A 89 -14.33 -5.04 -6.41
C ALA A 89 -14.17 -5.00 -7.94
N GLN A 90 -13.40 -5.93 -8.52
CA GLN A 90 -13.20 -6.03 -9.96
C GLN A 90 -14.46 -6.41 -10.74
N THR A 91 -15.47 -7.00 -10.09
CA THR A 91 -16.78 -7.23 -10.73
C THR A 91 -17.59 -5.94 -10.91
N ILE A 92 -17.25 -4.89 -10.18
CA ILE A 92 -17.97 -3.61 -10.15
C ILE A 92 -17.28 -2.57 -11.03
N ALA A 93 -15.96 -2.38 -10.86
CA ALA A 93 -15.19 -1.40 -11.62
C ALA A 93 -13.69 -1.76 -11.70
N PRO A 94 -12.94 -1.23 -12.69
CA PRO A 94 -11.49 -1.46 -12.80
C PRO A 94 -10.72 -0.92 -11.59
N VAL A 95 -9.89 -1.78 -10.98
CA VAL A 95 -8.98 -1.46 -9.89
C VAL A 95 -7.58 -1.23 -10.46
N VAL A 96 -6.95 -0.09 -10.18
CA VAL A 96 -5.60 0.23 -10.67
C VAL A 96 -4.49 -0.03 -9.66
N CYS A 97 -4.82 -0.09 -8.36
CA CYS A 97 -3.83 -0.40 -7.33
C CYS A 97 -4.43 -1.02 -6.06
N VAL A 98 -3.61 -1.83 -5.38
CA VAL A 98 -3.86 -2.37 -4.04
C VAL A 98 -2.78 -1.86 -3.09
N GLN A 99 -3.17 -1.23 -1.99
CA GLN A 99 -2.26 -0.70 -0.98
C GLN A 99 -2.40 -1.46 0.36
N ASN A 100 -1.53 -2.43 0.59
CA ASN A 100 -1.54 -3.33 1.74
C ASN A 100 -0.21 -3.30 2.51
N MET A 101 -0.21 -3.88 3.72
CA MET A 101 1.02 -4.12 4.46
C MET A 101 1.78 -5.25 3.78
N TYR A 102 3.02 -4.99 3.38
CA TYR A 102 3.88 -6.02 2.80
C TYR A 102 5.34 -5.58 2.90
N ASN A 103 6.20 -6.46 3.39
CA ASN A 103 7.64 -6.22 3.50
C ASN A 103 8.39 -7.55 3.68
N ILE A 104 9.70 -7.47 3.87
CA ILE A 104 10.58 -8.65 4.04
C ILE A 104 10.08 -9.59 5.16
N ALA A 105 9.53 -9.06 6.25
CA ALA A 105 9.04 -9.84 7.39
C ALA A 105 7.53 -10.16 7.33
N ARG A 106 6.75 -9.42 6.53
CA ARG A 106 5.28 -9.58 6.38
C ARG A 106 4.97 -9.96 4.94
N ARG A 107 4.93 -11.27 4.68
CA ARG A 107 4.83 -11.89 3.35
C ARG A 107 3.51 -12.61 3.09
N GLU A 108 2.50 -12.39 3.92
CA GLU A 108 1.17 -13.02 3.79
C GLU A 108 0.52 -12.76 2.42
N ASP A 109 0.84 -11.62 1.80
CA ASP A 109 0.32 -11.20 0.50
C ASP A 109 1.16 -11.67 -0.70
N ASP A 110 2.10 -12.60 -0.55
CA ASP A 110 2.95 -13.07 -1.67
C ASP A 110 2.14 -13.48 -2.90
N ALA A 111 1.07 -14.25 -2.71
CA ALA A 111 0.18 -14.66 -3.79
C ALA A 111 -0.60 -13.49 -4.41
N LEU A 112 -0.99 -12.49 -3.60
CA LEU A 112 -1.71 -11.31 -4.07
C LEU A 112 -0.78 -10.37 -4.85
N VAL A 113 0.48 -10.25 -4.45
CA VAL A 113 1.52 -9.54 -5.20
C VAL A 113 1.68 -10.15 -6.59
N ASP A 114 1.82 -11.48 -6.68
CA ASP A 114 1.99 -12.17 -7.95
C ASP A 114 0.72 -12.06 -8.83
N ALA A 115 -0.46 -12.19 -8.22
CA ALA A 115 -1.74 -12.06 -8.92
C ALA A 115 -1.97 -10.64 -9.47
N THR A 116 -1.63 -9.59 -8.70
CA THR A 116 -1.75 -8.20 -9.16
C THR A 116 -0.73 -7.89 -10.25
N ALA A 117 0.48 -8.47 -10.18
CA ALA A 117 1.51 -8.32 -11.20
C ALA A 117 1.06 -8.89 -12.55
N ALA A 118 0.49 -10.10 -12.54
CA ALA A 118 -0.06 -10.75 -13.73
C ALA A 118 -1.20 -9.95 -14.39
N GLN A 119 -1.90 -9.12 -13.62
CA GLN A 119 -3.02 -8.30 -14.08
C GLN A 119 -2.60 -6.86 -14.45
N GLY A 120 -1.35 -6.47 -14.21
CA GLY A 120 -0.90 -5.08 -14.39
C GLY A 120 -1.48 -4.10 -13.36
N ILE A 121 -1.94 -4.60 -12.22
CA ILE A 121 -2.42 -3.79 -11.10
C ILE A 121 -1.23 -3.43 -10.22
N ALA A 122 -1.06 -2.15 -9.89
CA ALA A 122 0.04 -1.74 -9.02
C ALA A 122 -0.16 -2.28 -7.60
N TYR A 123 0.86 -2.89 -7.03
CA TYR A 123 0.89 -3.24 -5.61
C TYR A 123 1.70 -2.18 -4.86
N VAL A 124 1.10 -1.53 -3.86
CA VAL A 124 1.64 -0.34 -3.20
C VAL A 124 1.90 -0.67 -1.73
N PRO A 125 3.05 -1.27 -1.37
CA PRO A 125 3.31 -1.71 -0.01
C PRO A 125 3.47 -0.52 0.95
N TYR A 126 2.95 -0.65 2.17
CA TYR A 126 3.25 0.26 3.29
C TYR A 126 3.97 -0.45 4.45
N PHE A 127 4.56 0.35 5.34
CA PHE A 127 5.41 -0.09 6.45
C PHE A 127 6.59 -1.00 6.03
N PRO A 128 7.54 -0.51 5.21
CA PRO A 128 8.66 -1.31 4.71
C PRO A 128 9.60 -1.84 5.81
N LEU A 129 9.56 -1.25 7.01
CA LEU A 129 10.33 -1.67 8.19
C LEU A 129 9.43 -2.11 9.36
N GLY A 130 8.13 -2.30 9.14
CA GLY A 130 7.18 -2.67 10.19
C GLY A 130 7.14 -4.17 10.47
N GLY A 131 6.91 -4.56 11.72
CA GLY A 131 6.64 -5.97 12.07
C GLY A 131 7.86 -6.88 12.20
N PHE A 132 9.09 -6.36 12.16
CA PHE A 132 10.29 -7.17 12.39
C PHE A 132 10.43 -7.55 13.87
N SER A 133 10.67 -8.82 14.14
CA SER A 133 11.17 -9.28 15.45
C SER A 133 12.64 -8.84 15.67
N PRO A 134 13.17 -8.91 16.91
CA PRO A 134 14.57 -8.58 17.17
C PRO A 134 15.56 -9.41 16.34
N ILE A 135 15.28 -10.70 16.12
CA ILE A 135 16.13 -11.60 15.33
C ILE A 135 16.13 -11.19 13.86
N GLN A 136 14.94 -10.91 13.30
CA GLN A 136 14.78 -10.47 11.92
C GLN A 136 15.44 -9.09 11.70
N SER A 137 15.33 -8.19 12.68
CA SER A 137 16.02 -6.90 12.68
C SER A 137 17.53 -7.09 12.59
N GLY A 138 18.10 -8.04 13.35
CA GLY A 138 19.52 -8.35 13.30
C GLY A 138 19.97 -8.91 11.95
N ALA A 139 19.13 -9.67 11.24
CA ALA A 139 19.44 -10.11 9.87
C ALA A 139 19.48 -8.93 8.89
N LEU A 140 18.48 -8.05 8.95
CA LEU A 140 18.44 -6.84 8.14
C LEU A 140 19.64 -5.93 8.42
N ASP A 141 20.03 -5.76 9.70
CA ASP A 141 21.18 -4.96 10.10
C ASP A 141 22.50 -5.53 9.55
N ARG A 142 22.66 -6.86 9.54
CA ARG A 142 23.85 -7.51 8.95
C ARG A 142 23.96 -7.26 7.46
N VAL A 143 22.86 -7.40 6.72
CA VAL A 143 22.84 -7.15 5.26
C VAL A 143 23.15 -5.68 4.98
N ALA A 144 22.49 -4.76 5.70
CA ALA A 144 22.72 -3.33 5.57
C ALA A 144 24.19 -2.95 5.85
N GLY A 145 24.76 -3.47 6.95
CA GLY A 145 26.15 -3.25 7.32
C GLY A 145 27.15 -3.82 6.31
N ARG A 146 26.90 -5.02 5.79
CA ARG A 146 27.74 -5.67 4.76
C ARG A 146 27.74 -4.87 3.45
N LEU A 147 26.62 -4.27 3.09
CA LEU A 147 26.46 -3.49 1.86
C LEU A 147 26.78 -1.99 2.03
N GLY A 148 27.04 -1.53 3.26
CA GLY A 148 27.34 -0.12 3.53
C GLY A 148 26.18 0.84 3.26
N VAL A 149 24.93 0.35 3.33
CA VAL A 149 23.71 1.14 3.08
C VAL A 149 22.78 1.11 4.29
N THR A 150 21.74 1.94 4.28
CA THR A 150 20.76 1.95 5.37
C THR A 150 19.83 0.74 5.31
N ARG A 151 19.23 0.35 6.44
CA ARG A 151 18.15 -0.65 6.47
C ARG A 151 17.00 -0.31 5.52
N LEU A 152 16.63 0.97 5.46
CA LEU A 152 15.55 1.42 4.60
C LEU A 152 15.93 1.21 3.13
N THR A 153 17.17 1.51 2.75
CA THR A 153 17.68 1.22 1.41
C THR A 153 17.58 -0.26 1.07
N VAL A 154 18.00 -1.15 1.98
CA VAL A 154 17.85 -2.60 1.77
C VAL A 154 16.38 -2.99 1.60
N ALA A 155 15.49 -2.52 2.48
CA ALA A 155 14.08 -2.86 2.44
C ALA A 155 13.38 -2.38 1.16
N LEU A 156 13.61 -1.13 0.75
CA LEU A 156 13.03 -0.57 -0.47
C LEU A 156 13.60 -1.26 -1.72
N SER A 157 14.89 -1.54 -1.76
CA SER A 157 15.53 -2.25 -2.88
C SER A 157 15.00 -3.67 -3.02
N TRP A 158 14.79 -4.38 -1.91
CA TRP A 158 14.20 -5.72 -1.91
C TRP A 158 12.77 -5.68 -2.45
N LEU A 159 11.94 -4.73 -1.99
CA LEU A 159 10.57 -4.56 -2.49
C LEU A 159 10.54 -4.30 -4.00
N LEU A 160 11.41 -3.44 -4.53
CA LEU A 160 11.47 -3.18 -5.98
C LEU A 160 11.94 -4.40 -6.79
N GLN A 161 12.78 -5.26 -6.21
CA GLN A 161 13.20 -6.50 -6.84
C GLN A 161 12.19 -7.64 -6.72
N ARG A 162 11.26 -7.56 -5.75
CA ARG A 162 10.28 -8.62 -5.47
C ARG A 162 9.26 -8.82 -6.61
N SER A 163 8.78 -7.74 -7.23
CA SER A 163 7.91 -7.82 -8.41
C SER A 163 7.86 -6.49 -9.15
N PRO A 164 7.76 -6.50 -10.50
CA PRO A 164 7.80 -5.28 -11.33
C PRO A 164 6.60 -4.34 -11.13
N ASN A 165 5.50 -4.80 -10.54
CA ASN A 165 4.32 -3.97 -10.28
C ASN A 165 4.36 -3.27 -8.90
N LEU A 166 5.43 -3.41 -8.13
CA LEU A 166 5.55 -2.72 -6.83
C LEU A 166 5.86 -1.23 -7.02
N LEU A 167 5.01 -0.37 -6.44
CA LEU A 167 5.22 1.07 -6.38
C LEU A 167 5.38 1.52 -4.95
N LEU A 168 6.57 2.04 -4.60
CA LEU A 168 6.88 2.39 -3.23
C LEU A 168 6.43 3.82 -2.88
N ILE A 169 5.93 3.98 -1.66
CA ILE A 169 5.49 5.27 -1.11
C ILE A 169 6.16 5.62 0.23
N PRO A 170 7.51 5.55 0.33
CA PRO A 170 8.19 5.82 1.59
C PRO A 170 8.03 7.30 1.97
N GLY A 171 7.34 7.56 3.08
CA GLY A 171 7.17 8.89 3.64
C GLY A 171 8.40 9.37 4.40
N THR A 172 8.64 10.68 4.41
CA THR A 172 9.65 11.31 5.25
C THR A 172 9.39 12.81 5.40
N SER A 173 9.83 13.40 6.51
CA SER A 173 9.86 14.86 6.73
C SER A 173 11.26 15.47 6.51
N SER A 174 12.25 14.66 6.15
CA SER A 174 13.65 15.08 5.95
C SER A 174 14.05 14.99 4.47
N VAL A 175 14.64 16.07 3.95
CA VAL A 175 15.19 16.10 2.58
C VAL A 175 16.34 15.11 2.42
N ALA A 176 17.13 14.85 3.47
CA ALA A 176 18.19 13.85 3.41
C ALA A 176 17.60 12.44 3.21
N HIS A 177 16.62 12.05 4.02
CA HIS A 177 15.93 10.78 3.85
C HIS A 177 15.18 10.68 2.52
N LEU A 178 14.66 11.79 1.99
CA LEU A 178 14.05 11.80 0.65
C LEU A 178 15.08 11.40 -0.41
N ARG A 179 16.31 11.94 -0.33
CA ARG A 179 17.40 11.55 -1.24
C ARG A 179 17.77 10.09 -1.07
N ASP A 180 17.82 9.59 0.16
CA ASP A 180 18.09 8.17 0.43
C ASP A 180 16.99 7.27 -0.16
N ASN A 181 15.72 7.64 -0.01
CA ASN A 181 14.58 6.92 -0.58
C ASN A 181 14.69 6.83 -2.12
N VAL A 182 15.04 7.94 -2.78
CA VAL A 182 15.23 7.97 -4.24
C VAL A 182 16.43 7.13 -4.66
N ALA A 183 17.56 7.26 -3.96
CA ALA A 183 18.77 6.48 -4.25
C ALA A 183 18.53 4.97 -4.11
N SER A 184 17.66 4.56 -3.18
CA SER A 184 17.29 3.16 -2.97
C SER A 184 16.62 2.54 -4.20
N ALA A 185 15.94 3.32 -5.04
CA ALA A 185 15.33 2.81 -6.26
C ALA A 185 16.36 2.37 -7.32
N GLY A 186 17.59 2.87 -7.25
CA GLY A 186 18.69 2.49 -8.15
C GLY A 186 19.65 1.46 -7.58
N PHE A 187 19.42 0.98 -6.35
CA PHE A 187 20.34 0.05 -5.69
C PHE A 187 19.91 -1.40 -5.93
N ALA A 188 20.70 -2.13 -6.70
CA ALA A 188 20.47 -3.55 -6.93
C ALA A 188 21.10 -4.38 -5.79
N LEU A 189 20.27 -5.11 -5.05
CA LEU A 189 20.73 -6.06 -4.05
C LEU A 189 21.38 -7.26 -4.73
N PRO A 190 22.60 -7.65 -4.29
CA PRO A 190 23.22 -8.90 -4.70
C PRO A 190 22.34 -10.13 -4.41
N ALA A 191 22.46 -11.17 -5.23
CA ALA A 191 21.62 -12.37 -5.12
C ALA A 191 21.74 -13.07 -3.75
N ASP A 192 22.93 -13.06 -3.14
CA ASP A 192 23.14 -13.61 -1.79
C ASP A 192 22.42 -12.79 -0.71
N ALA A 193 22.39 -11.46 -0.86
CA ALA A 193 21.64 -10.58 0.03
C ALA A 193 20.12 -10.80 -0.13
N VAL A 194 19.63 -10.95 -1.36
CA VAL A 194 18.21 -11.28 -1.60
C VAL A 194 17.85 -12.62 -0.95
N ALA A 195 18.65 -13.66 -1.15
CA ALA A 195 18.41 -14.97 -0.56
C ALA A 195 18.42 -14.95 0.98
N GLU A 196 19.32 -14.18 1.60
CA GLU A 196 19.36 -14.00 3.06
C GLU A 196 18.09 -13.28 3.57
N LEU A 197 17.61 -12.26 2.85
CA LEU A 197 16.40 -11.52 3.20
C LEU A 197 15.14 -12.36 2.97
N ASP A 198 15.09 -13.18 1.92
CA ASP A 198 13.94 -14.04 1.64
C ASP A 198 13.70 -15.07 2.75
N ALA A 199 14.78 -15.53 3.39
CA ALA A 199 14.70 -16.44 4.54
C ALA A 199 14.07 -15.80 5.79
N ILE A 200 13.98 -14.46 5.87
CA ILE A 200 13.36 -13.75 7.00
C ILE A 200 11.85 -13.92 7.02
N GLY A 201 11.20 -13.84 5.86
CA GLY A 201 9.74 -13.91 5.74
C GLY A 201 9.19 -15.31 5.46
N ALA A 202 10.07 -16.32 5.35
CA ALA A 202 9.71 -17.73 5.30
C ALA A 202 9.68 -18.40 6.68
N ALA A 203 10.06 -17.67 7.74
CA ALA A 203 10.09 -18.11 9.13
C ALA A 203 8.84 -17.65 9.88
#